data_AF-A0A951BRJ1-F1
#
_entry.id   AF-A0A951BRJ1-F1
#
_cell.length_a   1.000
_cell.length_b   1.000
_cell.length_c   1.000
_cell.angle_alpha   90.00
_cell.angle_beta   90.00
_cell.angle_gamma   90.00
#
_symmetry.space_group_name_H-M   'P 1'
#
loop_
_entity.id
_entity.type
_entity.pdbx_description
1 polymer ?
#
loop_
_entity_poly.entity_id
_entity_poly.type
_entity_poly.pdbx_seq_one_letter_code
_entity_poly.pdbx_strand_id
1 'polypeptide(L)'
;MVPYVANATADWLPAELKPRLETLQRDVASLNDYDTSLSEKVQFLLDATLGFINIEQNVIIKVLTIVSVVGIPPTLVASIYGMNFKNMPELQWDWGYENGLGVIALSGLGTLLWFKLRGWL
;
A
#
# COMPACT_ATOMS: atom_id res chain seq x y z
N MET A 1 40.88 10.24 -6.66
CA MET A 1 42.07 10.41 -5.79
C MET A 1 43.19 9.44 -6.15
N VAL A 2 42.99 8.12 -6.13
CA VAL A 2 44.04 7.13 -6.47
C VAL A 2 44.66 7.28 -7.88
N PRO A 3 43.88 7.44 -8.97
CA PRO A 3 44.46 7.66 -10.31
C PRO A 3 45.23 8.99 -10.42
N TYR A 4 44.83 10.00 -9.65
CA TYR A 4 45.54 11.29 -9.60
C TYR A 4 46.90 11.13 -8.91
N VAL A 5 46.96 10.38 -7.81
CA VAL A 5 48.21 10.08 -7.10
C VAL A 5 49.13 9.18 -7.94
N ALA A 6 48.58 8.18 -8.64
CA ALA A 6 49.33 7.32 -9.54
C ALA A 6 50.00 8.10 -10.69
N ASN A 7 49.29 9.08 -11.27
CA ASN A 7 49.84 9.93 -12.32
C ASN A 7 50.82 10.98 -11.79
N ALA A 8 50.55 11.58 -10.62
CA ALA A 8 51.40 12.61 -10.02
C ALA A 8 52.72 12.05 -9.43
N THR A 9 52.77 10.75 -9.13
CA THR A 9 53.95 10.06 -8.57
C THR A 9 54.77 9.31 -9.62
N ALA A 10 54.34 9.34 -10.90
CA ALA A 10 54.92 8.53 -11.97
C ALA A 10 56.44 8.74 -12.17
N ASP A 11 56.95 9.95 -11.91
CA ASP A 11 58.36 10.32 -12.17
C ASP A 11 59.35 9.93 -11.05
N TRP A 12 58.85 9.60 -9.84
CA TRP A 12 59.69 9.42 -8.63
C TRP A 12 59.35 8.16 -7.83
N LEU A 13 58.45 7.31 -8.33
CA LEU A 13 58.05 6.08 -7.67
C LEU A 13 59.04 4.93 -7.96
N PRO A 14 59.50 4.19 -6.94
CA PRO A 14 60.28 2.97 -7.14
C PRO A 14 59.50 1.92 -7.94
N ALA A 15 60.17 1.16 -8.81
CA ALA A 15 59.54 0.16 -9.67
C ALA A 15 58.75 -0.92 -8.90
N GLU A 16 59.10 -1.19 -7.65
CA GLU A 16 58.39 -2.13 -6.75
C GLU A 16 57.05 -1.61 -6.20
N LEU A 17 56.89 -0.29 -6.07
CA LEU A 17 55.69 0.32 -5.47
C LEU A 17 54.57 0.54 -6.48
N LYS A 18 54.90 0.65 -7.77
CA LYS A 18 53.95 0.80 -8.87
C LYS A 18 52.89 -0.32 -8.93
N PRO A 19 53.25 -1.63 -8.91
CA PRO A 19 52.26 -2.70 -8.93
C PRO A 19 51.38 -2.74 -7.67
N ARG A 20 51.90 -2.34 -6.49
CA ARG A 20 51.08 -2.26 -5.27
C ARG A 20 50.02 -1.16 -5.37
N LEU A 21 50.37 -0.04 -5.98
CA LEU A 21 49.48 1.10 -6.17
C LEU A 21 48.36 0.75 -7.17
N GLU A 22 48.69 0.00 -8.22
CA GLU A 22 47.71 -0.56 -9.16
C GLU A 22 46.77 -1.57 -8.48
N THR A 23 47.27 -2.46 -7.63
CA THR A 23 46.43 -3.38 -6.84
C THR A 23 45.48 -2.61 -5.91
N LEU A 24 45.99 -1.63 -5.16
CA LEU A 24 45.15 -0.79 -4.28
C LEU A 24 44.10 -0.02 -5.07
N GLN A 25 44.45 0.48 -6.26
CA GLN A 25 43.49 1.16 -7.13
C GLN A 25 42.38 0.21 -7.57
N ARG A 26 42.73 -1.03 -7.90
CA ARG A 26 41.79 -2.07 -8.32
C ARG A 26 40.89 -2.51 -7.16
N ASP A 27 41.44 -2.64 -5.96
CA ASP A 27 40.68 -2.97 -4.76
C ASP A 27 39.68 -1.87 -4.41
N VAL A 28 40.11 -0.59 -4.45
CA VAL A 28 39.22 0.57 -4.24
C VAL A 28 38.12 0.64 -5.30
N ALA A 29 38.45 0.37 -6.56
CA ALA A 29 37.44 0.29 -7.63
C ALA A 29 36.42 -0.81 -7.34
N SER A 30 36.87 -2.00 -6.95
CA SER A 30 35.98 -3.10 -6.61
C SER A 30 35.06 -2.76 -5.43
N LEU A 31 35.59 -2.11 -4.37
CA LEU A 31 34.79 -1.65 -3.23
C LEU A 31 33.71 -0.65 -3.64
N ASN A 32 34.03 0.26 -4.56
CA ASN A 32 33.06 1.20 -5.10
C ASN A 32 31.95 0.49 -5.91
N ASP A 33 32.31 -0.54 -6.68
CA ASP A 33 31.33 -1.36 -7.41
C ASP A 33 30.45 -2.17 -6.45
N TYR A 34 31.02 -2.67 -5.35
CA TYR A 34 30.28 -3.33 -4.27
C TYR A 34 29.33 -2.37 -3.57
N ASP A 35 29.76 -1.14 -3.26
CA ASP A 35 28.93 -0.11 -2.63
C ASP A 35 27.76 0.31 -3.54
N THR A 36 28.04 0.47 -4.83
CA THR A 36 27.01 0.75 -5.84
C THR A 36 25.99 -0.38 -5.89
N SER A 37 26.45 -1.64 -5.96
CA SER A 37 25.57 -2.82 -5.95
C SER A 37 24.76 -2.96 -4.66
N LEU A 38 25.33 -2.56 -3.51
CA LEU A 38 24.64 -2.58 -2.23
C LEU A 38 23.54 -1.51 -2.20
N SER A 39 23.86 -0.31 -2.65
CA SER A 39 22.91 0.79 -2.78
C SER A 39 21.72 0.42 -3.67
N GLU A 40 21.97 -0.24 -4.81
CA GLU A 40 20.91 -0.75 -5.69
C GLU A 40 20.02 -1.78 -5.00
N LYS A 41 20.60 -2.71 -4.24
CA LYS A 41 19.82 -3.71 -3.47
C LYS A 41 18.98 -3.06 -2.38
N VAL A 42 19.52 -2.08 -1.68
CA VAL A 42 18.78 -1.32 -0.66
C VAL A 42 17.60 -0.61 -1.30
N GLN A 43 17.81 0.04 -2.45
CA GLN A 43 16.74 0.71 -3.18
C GLN A 43 15.67 -0.29 -3.65
N PHE A 44 16.08 -1.43 -4.21
CA PHE A 44 15.15 -2.49 -4.61
C PHE A 44 14.32 -3.02 -3.44
N LEU A 45 14.94 -3.25 -2.27
CA LEU A 45 14.24 -3.70 -1.08
C LEU A 45 13.31 -2.63 -0.52
N LEU A 46 13.71 -1.36 -0.56
CA LEU A 46 12.85 -0.24 -0.18
C LEU A 46 11.61 -0.19 -1.08
N ASP A 47 11.79 -0.26 -2.40
CA ASP A 47 10.71 -0.23 -3.39
C ASP A 47 9.78 -1.44 -3.22
N ALA A 48 10.33 -2.64 -2.99
CA ALA A 48 9.56 -3.84 -2.70
C ALA A 48 8.76 -3.72 -1.39
N THR A 49 9.37 -3.16 -0.34
CA THR A 49 8.72 -2.93 0.95
C THR A 49 7.57 -1.94 0.82
N LEU A 50 7.79 -0.82 0.11
CA LEU A 50 6.74 0.16 -0.18
C LEU A 50 5.63 -0.47 -1.03
N GLY A 51 5.98 -1.33 -1.98
CA GLY A 51 5.02 -2.12 -2.75
C GLY A 51 4.16 -3.01 -1.85
N PHE A 52 4.77 -3.76 -0.93
CA PHE A 52 4.03 -4.58 0.03
C PHE A 52 3.13 -3.75 0.94
N ILE A 53 3.61 -2.62 1.47
CA ILE A 53 2.80 -1.69 2.28
C ILE A 53 1.59 -1.20 1.47
N ASN A 54 1.79 -0.85 0.19
CA ASN A 54 0.69 -0.40 -0.65
C ASN A 54 -0.35 -1.50 -0.88
N ILE A 55 0.07 -2.75 -1.07
CA ILE A 55 -0.82 -3.91 -1.20
C ILE A 55 -1.64 -4.11 0.09
N GLU A 56 -1.00 -4.08 1.25
CA GLU A 56 -1.69 -4.21 2.55
C GLU A 56 -2.70 -3.06 2.76
N GLN A 57 -2.29 -1.82 2.47
CA GLN A 57 -3.17 -0.65 2.55
C GLN A 57 -4.38 -0.79 1.61
N ASN A 58 -4.18 -1.25 0.38
CA ASN A 58 -5.27 -1.48 -0.57
C ASN A 58 -6.28 -2.52 -0.03
N VAL A 59 -5.79 -3.58 0.62
CA VAL A 59 -6.67 -4.57 1.27
C VAL A 59 -7.47 -3.92 2.41
N ILE A 60 -6.82 -3.14 3.27
CA ILE A 60 -7.50 -2.44 4.37
C ILE A 60 -8.58 -1.49 3.86
N ILE A 61 -8.27 -0.65 2.87
CA ILE A 61 -9.22 0.29 2.26
C ILE A 61 -10.39 -0.45 1.60
N LYS A 62 -10.13 -1.57 0.94
CA LYS A 62 -11.17 -2.42 0.36
C LYS A 62 -12.13 -2.91 1.44
N VAL A 63 -11.61 -3.41 2.56
CA VAL A 63 -12.43 -3.87 3.69
C VAL A 63 -13.24 -2.72 4.30
N LEU A 64 -12.63 -1.56 4.57
CA LEU A 64 -13.32 -0.41 5.13
C LEU A 64 -14.45 0.09 4.21
N THR A 65 -14.22 0.07 2.90
CA THR A 65 -15.22 0.44 1.89
C THR A 65 -16.39 -0.53 1.91
N ILE A 66 -16.13 -1.84 1.99
CA ILE A 66 -17.18 -2.87 2.09
C ILE A 66 -18.04 -2.63 3.33
N VAL A 67 -17.40 -2.47 4.49
CA VAL A 67 -18.11 -2.24 5.76
C VAL A 67 -18.97 -0.97 5.69
N SER A 68 -18.44 0.10 5.08
CA SER A 68 -19.18 1.36 4.91
C SER A 68 -20.38 1.20 3.98
N VAL A 69 -20.20 0.57 2.80
CA VAL A 69 -21.27 0.36 1.82
C VAL A 69 -22.38 -0.52 2.39
N VAL A 70 -22.04 -1.53 3.19
CA VAL A 70 -23.03 -2.38 3.86
C VAL A 70 -23.70 -1.65 5.03
N GLY A 71 -22.99 -0.80 5.76
CA GLY A 71 -23.49 -0.09 6.94
C GLY A 71 -24.30 1.18 6.65
N ILE A 72 -24.04 1.88 5.54
CA ILE A 72 -24.73 3.13 5.18
C ILE A 72 -26.23 2.94 4.99
N PRO A 73 -26.74 1.96 4.19
CA PRO A 73 -28.17 1.84 3.96
C PRO A 73 -28.99 1.55 5.23
N PRO A 74 -28.59 0.61 6.12
CA PRO A 74 -29.25 0.42 7.41
C PRO A 74 -29.27 1.69 8.26
N THR A 75 -28.16 2.44 8.28
CA THR A 75 -28.04 3.69 9.05
C THR A 75 -28.98 4.77 8.51
N LEU A 76 -29.11 4.87 7.18
CA LEU A 76 -30.02 5.82 6.54
C LEU A 76 -31.47 5.47 6.83
N VAL A 77 -31.85 4.19 6.72
CA VAL A 77 -33.22 3.77 7.06
C VAL A 77 -33.49 4.00 8.56
N ALA A 78 -32.59 3.59 9.45
CA ALA A 78 -32.72 3.86 10.88
C ALA A 78 -32.84 5.36 11.18
N SER A 79 -32.12 6.22 10.44
CA SER A 79 -32.22 7.68 10.57
C SER A 79 -33.58 8.21 10.11
N ILE A 80 -34.11 7.72 8.98
CA ILE A 80 -35.44 8.12 8.47
C ILE A 80 -36.54 7.71 9.45
N TYR A 81 -36.51 6.47 9.96
CA TYR A 81 -37.49 5.96 10.93
C TYR A 81 -37.30 6.54 12.35
N GLY A 82 -36.11 7.07 12.67
CA GLY A 82 -35.80 7.74 13.94
C GLY A 82 -36.24 9.21 14.00
N MET A 83 -36.63 9.82 12.88
CA MET A 83 -37.15 11.19 12.85
C MET A 83 -38.60 11.22 13.36
N ASN A 84 -38.90 12.09 14.34
CA ASN A 84 -40.24 12.28 14.92
C ASN A 84 -41.23 12.98 13.96
N PHE A 85 -41.47 12.44 12.77
CA PHE A 85 -42.50 12.98 11.88
C PHE A 85 -43.89 12.50 12.32
N LYS A 86 -44.73 13.45 12.75
CA LYS A 86 -46.13 13.25 13.18
C LYS A 86 -47.07 12.67 12.09
N ASN A 87 -46.62 12.63 10.84
CA ASN A 87 -47.39 12.18 9.68
C ASN A 87 -46.52 11.33 8.75
N MET A 88 -46.14 10.12 9.19
CA MET A 88 -45.52 9.12 8.32
C MET A 88 -46.64 8.25 7.68
N PRO A 89 -46.95 8.42 6.38
CA PRO A 89 -47.99 7.62 5.72
C PRO A 89 -47.66 6.11 5.67
N GLU A 90 -46.39 5.74 5.80
CA GLU A 90 -45.94 4.34 5.89
C GLU A 90 -46.36 3.64 7.20
N LEU A 91 -46.63 4.39 8.27
CA LEU A 91 -47.05 3.85 9.57
C LEU A 91 -48.55 3.49 9.62
N GLN A 92 -49.33 3.95 8.63
CA GLN A 92 -50.76 3.61 8.50
C GLN A 92 -50.99 2.29 7.76
N TRP A 93 -49.93 1.67 7.22
CA TRP A 93 -49.99 0.30 6.70
C TRP A 93 -49.70 -0.69 7.83
N ASP A 94 -50.55 -1.70 7.98
CA ASP A 94 -50.40 -2.78 8.98
C ASP A 94 -49.02 -3.48 8.92
N TRP A 95 -48.34 -3.44 7.77
CA TRP A 95 -47.01 -4.03 7.55
C TRP A 95 -45.90 -3.00 7.26
N GLY A 96 -46.11 -1.71 7.52
CA GLY A 96 -45.09 -0.67 7.24
C GLY A 96 -43.77 -0.90 7.99
N TYR A 97 -43.87 -1.30 9.26
CA TYR A 97 -42.72 -1.62 10.10
C TYR A 97 -41.96 -2.87 9.64
N GLU A 98 -42.70 -3.91 9.26
CA GLU A 98 -42.13 -5.18 8.76
C GLU A 98 -41.47 -5.01 7.39
N ASN A 99 -42.05 -4.19 6.50
CA ASN A 99 -41.46 -3.83 5.22
C ASN A 99 -40.19 -2.97 5.37
N GLY A 100 -40.15 -2.03 6.31
CA GLY A 100 -38.95 -1.24 6.61
C GLY A 100 -37.78 -2.10 7.09
N LEU A 101 -38.05 -3.05 8.00
CA LEU A 101 -37.09 -4.09 8.40
C LEU A 101 -36.67 -4.97 7.22
N GLY A 102 -37.62 -5.32 6.34
CA GLY A 102 -37.36 -6.01 5.08
C GLY A 102 -36.37 -5.26 4.18
N VAL A 103 -36.55 -3.95 3.98
CA VAL A 103 -35.65 -3.12 3.16
C VAL A 103 -34.25 -3.01 3.78
N ILE A 104 -34.15 -2.90 5.11
CA ILE A 104 -32.84 -2.92 5.80
C ILE A 104 -32.15 -4.28 5.58
N ALA A 105 -32.87 -5.37 5.82
CA ALA A 105 -32.33 -6.71 5.68
C ALA A 105 -31.94 -7.01 4.22
N LEU A 106 -32.77 -6.60 3.25
CA LEU A 106 -32.56 -6.81 1.83
C LEU A 106 -31.44 -5.92 1.28
N SER A 107 -31.26 -4.72 1.82
CA SER A 107 -30.10 -3.87 1.48
C SER A 107 -28.79 -4.42 2.04
N GLY A 108 -28.79 -4.96 3.27
CA GLY A 108 -27.60 -5.60 3.86
C GLY A 108 -27.25 -6.91 3.16
N LEU A 109 -28.25 -7.78 2.94
CA LEU A 109 -28.05 -9.05 2.24
C LEU A 109 -27.73 -8.85 0.76
N GLY A 110 -28.38 -7.89 0.09
CA GLY A 110 -28.15 -7.57 -1.32
C GLY A 110 -26.74 -7.05 -1.58
N THR A 111 -26.22 -6.18 -0.71
CA THR A 111 -24.82 -5.71 -0.81
C THR A 111 -23.82 -6.82 -0.51
N LEU A 112 -24.07 -7.67 0.49
CA LEU A 112 -23.23 -8.85 0.77
C LEU A 112 -23.21 -9.85 -0.39
N LEU A 113 -24.36 -10.16 -0.98
CA LEU A 113 -24.48 -11.02 -2.15
C LEU A 113 -23.76 -10.43 -3.36
N TRP A 114 -23.91 -9.12 -3.61
CA TRP A 114 -23.21 -8.42 -4.69
C TRP A 114 -21.69 -8.47 -4.52
N PHE A 115 -21.17 -8.28 -3.31
CA PHE A 115 -19.75 -8.40 -3.01
C PHE A 115 -19.21 -9.83 -3.18
N LYS A 116 -20.00 -10.84 -2.79
CA LYS A 116 -19.68 -12.26 -3.00
C LYS A 116 -19.66 -12.63 -4.50
N LEU A 117 -20.63 -12.14 -5.27
CA LEU A 117 -20.73 -12.37 -6.72
C LEU A 117 -19.57 -11.73 -7.49
N ARG A 118 -19.04 -10.60 -7.01
CA ARG A 118 -17.88 -9.95 -7.65
C ARG A 118 -16.53 -10.58 -7.26
N GLY A 119 -16.51 -11.60 -6.41
CA GLY A 119 -15.26 -12.26 -5.97
C GLY A 119 -14.36 -11.34 -5.15
N TRP A 120 -14.94 -10.38 -4.43
CA TRP A 120 -14.18 -9.44 -3.59
C TRP A 120 -13.92 -9.97 -2.18
N LEU A 121 -14.57 -11.09 -1.84
CA LEU A 121 -14.48 -11.85 -0.60
C LEU A 121 -13.75 -13.17 -0.86
#